data_AF-X0Z0F4-F1
#
_entry.id   AF-X0Z0F4-F1
#
_cell.length_a   1.000
_cell.length_b   1.000
_cell.length_c   1.000
_cell.angle_alpha   90.00
_cell.angle_beta   90.00
_cell.angle_gamma   90.00
#
_symmetry.space_group_name_H-M   'P 1'
#
loop_
_entity.id
_entity.type
_entity.pdbx_description
1 polymer ?
#
loop_
_entity_poly.entity_id
_entity_poly.type
_entity_poly.pdbx_seq_one_letter_code
_entity_poly.pdbx_strand_id
1 'polypeptide(L)'
;MALRLEPKISERIPSITTMAGAYIEGNTTPSAEFNVLADPEAAHIVFTAGIPITMVGLEVTAQALLSLNDAEELGKRGTVWAEIASRIIKDEVLWFMNKLGWDGGQM
;
A
#
# COMPACT_ATOMS: atom_id res chain seq x y z
N MET A 1 -7.95 -16.52 -3.00
CA MET A 1 -8.84 -17.67 -2.68
C MET A 1 -10.32 -17.48 -3.07
N ALA A 2 -11.01 -16.40 -2.67
CA ALA A 2 -12.46 -16.25 -2.90
C ALA A 2 -12.91 -16.50 -4.36
N LEU A 3 -12.24 -15.87 -5.33
CA LEU A 3 -12.52 -16.04 -6.77
C LEU A 3 -12.30 -17.46 -7.30
N ARG A 4 -11.47 -18.27 -6.62
CA ARG A 4 -11.26 -19.68 -6.97
C ARG A 4 -12.35 -20.58 -6.39
N LEU A 5 -12.82 -20.26 -5.19
CA LEU A 5 -13.86 -21.05 -4.49
C LEU A 5 -15.25 -20.78 -5.05
N GLU A 6 -15.57 -19.54 -5.38
CA GLU A 6 -16.83 -19.14 -6.00
C GLU A 6 -16.55 -18.12 -7.11
N PRO A 7 -16.30 -18.58 -8.36
CA PRO A 7 -16.00 -17.69 -9.48
C PRO A 7 -17.10 -16.68 -9.77
N LYS A 8 -18.38 -16.99 -9.51
CA LYS A 8 -19.51 -16.07 -9.78
C LYS A 8 -19.54 -14.89 -8.82
N ILE A 9 -18.69 -14.86 -7.79
CA ILE A 9 -18.57 -13.68 -6.92
C ILE A 9 -18.04 -12.47 -7.70
N SER A 10 -17.29 -12.66 -8.80
CA SER A 10 -16.80 -11.54 -9.63
C SER A 10 -17.96 -10.72 -10.20
N GLU A 11 -19.09 -11.35 -10.55
CA GLU A 11 -20.29 -10.69 -11.05
C GLU A 11 -21.00 -9.85 -9.97
N ARG A 12 -20.67 -10.06 -8.70
CA ARG A 12 -21.27 -9.38 -7.54
C ARG A 12 -20.36 -8.32 -6.93
N ILE A 13 -19.10 -8.27 -7.34
CA ILE A 13 -18.14 -7.29 -6.86
C ILE A 13 -18.17 -6.10 -7.82
N PRO A 14 -18.67 -4.92 -7.38
CA PRO A 14 -18.79 -3.77 -8.28
C PRO A 14 -17.42 -3.25 -8.73
N SER A 15 -16.43 -3.27 -7.84
CA SER A 15 -15.05 -2.88 -8.13
C SER A 15 -14.10 -3.35 -7.03
N ILE A 16 -12.80 -3.32 -7.35
CA ILE A 16 -11.71 -3.53 -6.39
C ILE A 16 -10.77 -2.32 -6.45
N THR A 17 -10.45 -1.75 -5.29
CA THR A 17 -9.34 -0.79 -5.15
C THR A 17 -8.24 -1.47 -4.36
N THR A 18 -7.04 -1.53 -4.91
CA THR A 18 -5.90 -2.24 -4.30
C THR A 18 -4.63 -1.42 -4.37
N MET A 19 -3.85 -1.41 -3.29
CA MET A 19 -2.46 -0.95 -3.32
C MET A 19 -1.60 -2.14 -3.74
N ALA A 20 -1.09 -2.09 -4.97
CA ALA A 20 -0.32 -3.18 -5.55
C ALA A 20 0.43 -2.69 -6.78
N GLY A 21 1.56 -3.33 -7.04
CA GLY A 21 2.27 -3.18 -8.30
C GLY A 21 3.02 -1.87 -8.43
N ALA A 22 3.82 -1.83 -9.48
CA ALA A 22 4.53 -0.67 -9.95
C ALA A 22 4.60 -0.76 -11.47
N TYR A 23 4.46 0.37 -12.15
CA TYR A 23 4.55 0.45 -13.60
C TYR A 23 6.00 0.69 -14.07
N ILE A 24 6.83 1.35 -13.25
CA ILE A 24 8.22 1.72 -13.55
C ILE A 24 9.19 0.76 -12.85
N GLU A 25 9.23 0.80 -11.51
CA GLU A 25 10.22 0.08 -10.71
C GLU A 25 9.59 -0.48 -9.43
N GLY A 26 9.92 -1.73 -9.10
CA GLY A 26 9.45 -2.38 -7.87
C GLY A 26 10.28 -2.01 -6.63
N ASN A 27 9.69 -2.19 -5.44
CA ASN A 27 10.38 -1.93 -4.17
C ASN A 27 11.10 -3.17 -3.58
N THR A 28 10.68 -4.39 -3.95
CA THR A 28 11.25 -5.62 -3.39
C THR A 28 12.27 -6.23 -4.34
N THR A 29 11.96 -6.20 -5.63
CA THR A 29 12.95 -6.38 -6.71
C THR A 29 12.77 -5.25 -7.70
N PRO A 30 13.75 -4.97 -8.58
CA PRO A 30 13.60 -3.91 -9.58
C PRO A 30 12.34 -4.03 -10.44
N SER A 31 11.78 -5.23 -10.59
CA SER A 31 10.60 -5.50 -11.42
C SER A 31 9.31 -5.81 -10.64
N ALA A 32 9.36 -5.89 -9.31
CA ALA A 32 8.19 -6.33 -8.53
C ALA A 32 8.01 -5.57 -7.22
N GLU A 33 6.78 -5.10 -7.03
CA GLU A 33 6.27 -4.57 -5.76
C GLU A 33 5.94 -5.71 -4.80
N PHE A 34 6.12 -5.46 -3.50
CA PHE A 34 6.01 -6.43 -2.41
C PHE A 34 4.72 -7.27 -2.42
N ASN A 35 3.55 -6.64 -2.46
CA ASN A 35 2.25 -7.33 -2.40
C ASN A 35 2.06 -8.26 -3.60
N VAL A 36 2.44 -7.82 -4.80
CA VAL A 36 2.38 -8.66 -6.01
C VAL A 36 3.42 -9.79 -5.95
N LEU A 37 4.63 -9.52 -5.45
CA LEU A 37 5.67 -10.53 -5.34
C LEU A 37 5.38 -11.59 -4.28
N ALA A 38 4.66 -11.23 -3.22
CA ALA A 38 4.29 -12.14 -2.14
C ALA A 38 3.36 -13.28 -2.62
N ASP A 39 2.46 -12.99 -3.57
CA ASP A 39 1.57 -13.99 -4.19
C ASP A 39 1.22 -13.57 -5.65
N PRO A 40 2.13 -13.80 -6.61
CA PRO A 40 1.92 -13.40 -8.00
C PRO A 40 0.80 -14.20 -8.67
N GLU A 41 0.56 -15.45 -8.25
CA GLU A 41 -0.55 -16.27 -8.72
C GLU A 41 -1.91 -15.69 -8.30
N ALA A 42 -2.05 -15.23 -7.05
CA ALA A 42 -3.26 -14.55 -6.60
C ALA A 42 -3.46 -13.21 -7.30
N ALA A 43 -2.38 -12.43 -7.47
CA ALA A 43 -2.42 -11.19 -8.24
C ALA A 43 -2.94 -11.44 -9.67
N HIS A 44 -2.39 -12.45 -10.36
CA HIS A 44 -2.85 -12.83 -11.70
C HIS A 44 -4.35 -13.17 -11.74
N ILE A 45 -4.84 -13.95 -10.77
CA ILE A 45 -6.28 -14.30 -10.68
C ILE A 45 -7.14 -13.05 -10.50
N VAL A 46 -6.74 -12.12 -9.63
CA VAL A 46 -7.52 -10.90 -9.37
C VAL A 46 -7.51 -9.98 -10.58
N PHE A 47 -6.34 -9.69 -11.15
CA PHE A 47 -6.20 -8.79 -12.30
C PHE A 47 -6.86 -9.32 -13.58
N THR A 48 -7.10 -10.63 -13.67
CA THR A 48 -7.80 -11.26 -14.81
C THR A 48 -9.26 -11.63 -14.50
N ALA A 49 -9.79 -11.28 -13.32
CA ALA A 49 -11.13 -11.67 -12.88
C ALA A 49 -12.29 -10.99 -13.62
N GLY A 50 -12.01 -10.03 -14.52
CA GLY A 50 -13.02 -9.23 -15.21
C GLY A 50 -13.73 -8.20 -14.32
N ILE A 51 -13.24 -7.98 -13.09
CA ILE A 51 -13.76 -6.99 -12.15
C ILE A 51 -13.11 -5.63 -12.47
N PRO A 52 -13.84 -4.50 -12.45
CA PRO A 52 -13.23 -3.18 -12.56
C PRO A 52 -12.24 -2.94 -11.41
N ILE A 53 -10.96 -2.71 -11.75
CA ILE A 53 -9.89 -2.53 -10.76
C ILE A 53 -9.28 -1.13 -10.84
N THR A 54 -9.16 -0.48 -9.69
CA THR A 54 -8.30 0.69 -9.49
C THR A 54 -7.04 0.25 -8.75
N MET A 55 -5.90 0.31 -9.44
CA MET A 55 -4.59 0.01 -8.87
C MET A 55 -3.94 1.29 -8.36
N VAL A 56 -3.55 1.30 -7.09
CA VAL A 56 -2.75 2.35 -6.45
C VAL A 56 -1.32 1.82 -6.34
N GLY A 57 -0.53 2.03 -7.40
CA GLY A 57 0.84 1.53 -7.48
C GLY A 57 1.86 2.39 -6.73
N LEU A 58 3.11 1.93 -6.69
CA LEU A 58 4.21 2.62 -6.00
C LEU A 58 4.43 4.05 -6.50
N GLU A 59 4.19 4.34 -7.79
CA GLU A 59 4.34 5.69 -8.33
C GLU A 59 3.36 6.68 -7.71
N VAL A 60 2.18 6.20 -7.28
CA VAL A 60 1.17 7.02 -6.60
C VAL A 60 1.51 7.13 -5.12
N THR A 61 1.82 6.00 -4.46
CA THR A 61 2.08 6.02 -3.01
C THR A 61 3.39 6.71 -2.65
N ALA A 62 4.40 6.66 -3.53
CA ALA A 62 5.68 7.37 -3.33
C ALA A 62 5.52 8.90 -3.33
N GLN A 63 4.40 9.44 -3.81
CA GLN A 63 4.09 10.87 -3.73
C GLN A 63 3.44 11.25 -2.39
N ALA A 64 2.90 10.28 -1.64
CA ALA A 64 2.19 10.49 -0.38
C ALA A 64 3.12 10.29 0.83
N LEU A 65 4.27 10.95 0.82
CA LEU A 65 5.25 10.86 1.91
C LEU A 65 4.74 11.56 3.18
N LEU A 66 4.95 10.94 4.32
CA LEU A 66 4.74 11.54 5.63
C LEU A 66 6.08 11.96 6.26
N SER A 67 6.10 13.16 6.82
CA SER A 67 7.23 13.66 7.62
C SER A 67 7.02 13.38 9.12
N LEU A 68 8.09 13.51 9.90
CA LEU A 68 8.00 13.48 11.36
C LEU A 68 7.07 14.58 11.90
N ASN A 69 7.05 15.73 11.24
CA ASN A 69 6.17 16.84 11.62
C ASN A 69 4.69 16.47 11.39
N ASP A 70 4.37 15.80 10.29
CA ASP A 70 2.99 15.33 10.04
C ASP A 70 2.53 14.35 11.13
N ALA A 71 3.41 13.45 11.53
CA ALA A 71 3.14 12.52 12.61
C ALA A 71 2.93 13.24 13.96
N GLU A 72 3.73 14.28 14.26
CA GLU A 72 3.56 15.10 15.47
C GLU A 72 2.25 15.88 15.48
N GLU A 73 1.91 16.51 14.36
CA GLU A 73 0.64 17.23 14.18
C GLU A 73 -0.57 16.30 14.31
N LEU A 74 -0.45 15.05 13.82
CA LEU A 74 -1.48 14.04 14.04
C LEU A 74 -1.65 13.73 15.53
N GLY A 75 -0.57 13.53 16.26
CA GLY A 75 -0.62 13.21 17.69
C GLY A 75 -1.31 14.28 18.54
N LYS A 76 -1.25 15.55 18.13
CA LYS A 76 -1.90 16.68 18.82
C LYS A 76 -3.42 16.69 18.71
N ARG A 77 -4.04 15.80 17.92
CA ARG A 77 -5.51 15.73 17.73
C ARG A 77 -6.27 15.22 18.96
N GLY A 78 -5.58 14.75 20.00
CA GLY A 78 -6.18 14.45 21.31
C GLY A 78 -7.10 13.23 21.34
N THR A 79 -6.94 12.31 20.39
CA THR A 79 -7.64 11.02 20.38
C THR A 79 -6.63 9.89 20.52
N VAL A 80 -7.04 8.79 21.17
CA VAL A 80 -6.19 7.59 21.32
C VAL A 80 -5.73 7.04 19.97
N TRP A 81 -6.56 7.12 18.93
CA TRP A 81 -6.21 6.68 17.58
C TRP A 81 -5.14 7.56 16.95
N ALA A 82 -5.24 8.88 17.14
CA ALA A 82 -4.26 9.82 16.63
C ALA A 82 -2.89 9.66 17.33
N GLU A 83 -2.89 9.40 18.64
CA GLU A 83 -1.67 9.11 19.39
C GLU A 83 -0.99 7.82 18.93
N ILE A 84 -1.77 6.74 18.74
CA ILE A 84 -1.24 5.45 18.26
C ILE A 84 -0.71 5.59 16.82
N ALA A 85 -1.49 6.20 15.92
CA ALA A 85 -1.08 6.41 14.54
C ALA A 85 0.19 7.28 14.45
N SER A 86 0.26 8.37 15.24
CA SER A 86 1.45 9.22 15.34
C SER A 86 2.70 8.41 15.70
N ARG A 87 2.60 7.48 16.66
CA ARG A 87 3.74 6.64 17.06
C ARG A 87 4.17 5.69 15.95
N ILE A 88 3.22 5.00 15.31
CA ILE A 88 3.52 4.07 14.21
C ILE A 88 4.19 4.80 13.05
N ILE A 89 3.62 5.94 12.64
CA ILE A 89 4.15 6.74 11.53
C ILE A 89 5.56 7.23 11.88
N LYS A 90 5.83 7.69 13.10
CA LYS A 90 7.19 8.11 13.50
C LYS A 90 8.19 6.99 13.35
N ASP A 91 7.87 5.80 13.84
CA ASP A 91 8.76 4.64 13.76
C ASP A 91 9.05 4.27 12.29
N GLU A 92 8.03 4.31 11.44
CA GLU A 92 8.13 4.04 10.02
C GLU A 92 8.95 5.10 9.27
N VAL A 93 8.66 6.38 9.48
CA VAL A 93 9.42 7.50 8.90
C VAL A 93 10.90 7.41 9.29
N LEU A 94 11.20 7.15 10.57
CA LEU A 94 12.58 6.97 11.01
C LEU A 94 13.24 5.77 10.34
N TRP A 95 12.52 4.67 10.12
CA TRP A 95 13.06 3.52 9.40
C TRP A 95 13.42 3.89 7.95
N PHE A 96 12.51 4.55 7.22
CA PHE A 96 12.74 4.97 5.83
C PHE A 96 13.92 5.94 5.72
N MET A 97 13.98 6.96 6.59
CA MET A 97 15.09 7.92 6.62
C MET A 97 16.43 7.20 6.86
N ASN A 98 16.48 6.26 7.82
CA ASN A 98 17.73 5.58 8.18
C ASN A 98 18.16 4.51 7.17
N LYS A 99 17.23 3.84 6.51
CA LYS A 99 17.52 2.72 5.60
C LYS A 99 17.71 3.14 4.16
N LEU A 100 16.89 4.09 3.69
CA LEU A 100 16.82 4.47 2.28
C LEU A 100 17.29 5.91 2.04
N GLY A 101 17.53 6.69 3.11
CA GLY A 101 17.97 8.08 3.00
C GLY A 101 16.90 9.02 2.46
N TRP A 102 15.62 8.64 2.58
CA TRP A 102 14.49 9.43 2.12
C TRP A 102 14.14 10.53 3.13
N ASP A 103 13.49 11.59 2.65
CA ASP A 103 13.09 12.74 3.48
C ASP A 103 11.79 12.50 4.28
N GLY A 104 11.20 11.31 4.17
CA GLY A 104 9.97 10.91 4.82
C GLY A 104 9.68 9.41 4.68
N GLY A 105 8.61 8.96 5.32
CA GLY A 105 8.10 7.59 5.21
C GLY A 105 7.06 7.47 4.11
N GLN A 106 7.23 6.47 3.24
CA GLN A 106 6.18 6.05 2.32
C GLN A 106 5.24 5.11 3.07
N MET A 107 3.93 5.37 2.96
CA MET A 107 2.86 4.55 3.53
C MET A 107 2.23 3.64 2.48
#